data_AF-J9FVI2-F1
#
_entry.id   AF-J9FVI2-F1
#
_cell.length_a   1.000
_cell.length_b   1.000
_cell.length_c   1.000
_cell.angle_alpha   90.00
_cell.angle_beta   90.00
_cell.angle_gamma   90.00
#
_symmetry.space_group_name_H-M   'P 1'
#
loop_
_entity.id
_entity.type
_entity.pdbx_description
1 polymer ?
#
loop_
_entity_poly.entity_id
_entity_poly.type
_entity_poly.pdbx_seq_one_letter_code
_entity_poly.pdbx_strand_id
1 'polypeptide(L)' 'TYYGTQLIKRRTRDLKRSMVTTGYIETVPRTRNNPHGLMVTNWRTLENKDLDY' A
#
# COMPACT_ATOMS: atom_id res chain seq x y z
N THR A 1 -8.83 -2.55 -5.53
CA THR A 1 -8.75 -1.92 -4.19
C THR A 1 -8.03 -2.85 -3.25
N TYR A 2 -7.04 -2.36 -2.53
CA TYR A 2 -6.28 -3.09 -1.53
C TYR A 2 -6.68 -2.60 -0.13
N TYR A 3 -6.83 -3.55 0.80
CA TYR A 3 -7.13 -3.30 2.21
C TYR A 3 -5.98 -3.86 3.04
N GLY A 4 -5.34 -3.01 3.83
CA GLY A 4 -4.22 -3.39 4.66
C GLY A 4 -4.25 -2.69 6.02
N THR A 5 -3.48 -3.23 6.95
CA THR A 5 -3.18 -2.58 8.22
C THR A 5 -1.70 -2.28 8.31
N GLN A 6 -1.36 -1.07 8.71
CA GLN A 6 0.02 -0.66 8.93
C GLN A 6 0.30 -0.55 10.43
N LEU A 7 1.40 -1.15 10.89
CA LEU A 7 1.92 -0.93 12.23
C LEU A 7 3.14 0.00 12.15
N ILE A 8 3.05 1.14 12.82
CA ILE A 8 4.15 2.10 12.92
C ILE A 8 4.68 2.01 14.36
N LYS A 9 5.82 1.33 14.51
CA LYS A 9 6.51 1.24 15.80
C LYS A 9 7.31 2.51 16.04
N ARG A 10 7.08 3.18 17.17
CA ARG A 10 7.86 4.36 17.59
C ARG A 10 8.31 4.17 19.02
N ARG A 11 9.38 4.89 19.40
CA ARG A 11 9.92 4.83 20.76
C ARG A 11 8.88 5.14 21.85
N THR A 12 7.97 6.07 21.57
CA THR A 12 6.99 6.55 22.56
C THR A 12 5.65 5.83 22.49
N ARG A 13 5.21 5.41 21.30
CA ARG A 13 3.92 4.75 21.11
C ARG A 13 3.90 3.97 19.80
N ASP A 14 3.31 2.78 19.85
CA ASP A 14 2.97 2.01 18.66
C ASP A 14 1.61 2.47 18.11
N LEU A 15 1.55 2.71 16.79
CA LEU A 15 0.33 3.15 16.10
C LEU A 15 -0.10 2.09 15.10
N LYS A 16 -1.36 1.66 15.19
CA LYS A 16 -1.98 0.83 14.17
C LYS A 16 -2.87 1.70 13.30
N ARG A 17 -2.75 1.56 11.98
CA ARG A 17 -3.54 2.33 10.99
C ARG A 17 -4.24 1.41 10.02
N SER A 18 -5.47 1.74 9.64
CA SER A 18 -6.11 1.18 8.45
C SER A 18 -5.59 1.92 7.22
N MET A 19 -5.22 1.15 6.20
CA MET A 19 -4.78 1.68 4.92
C MET A 19 -5.61 1.05 3.82
N VAL A 20 -6.39 1.87 3.12
CA VAL A 20 -7.14 1.47 1.94
C VAL A 20 -6.61 2.24 0.76
N THR A 21 -6.15 1.51 -0.26
CA THR A 21 -5.61 2.10 -1.47
C THR A 21 -6.28 1.50 -2.68
N THR A 22 -6.25 2.22 -3.78
CA THR A 22 -6.71 1.69 -5.06
C THR A 22 -5.79 2.13 -6.17
N GLY A 23 -5.83 1.37 -7.24
CA GLY A 23 -5.07 1.55 -8.46
C GLY A 23 -5.45 0.44 -9.42
N TYR A 24 -4.90 0.50 -10.61
CA TYR A 24 -5.06 -0.53 -11.63
C TYR A 24 -3.73 -1.28 -11.79
N ILE A 25 -3.82 -2.53 -12.25
CA ILE A 25 -2.65 -3.32 -12.58
C ILE A 25 -2.56 -3.36 -14.10
N GLU A 26 -1.43 -2.90 -14.61
CA GLU A 26 -1.11 -2.97 -16.03
C GLU A 26 0.06 -3.93 -16.24
N THR A 27 -0.02 -4.70 -17.34
CA THR A 27 1.08 -5.56 -17.75
C THR A 27 2.09 -4.75 -18.53
N VAL A 28 3.33 -4.76 -18.06
CA VAL A 28 4.47 -4.12 -18.71
C VAL A 28 5.50 -5.17 -19.13
N PRO A 29 6.32 -4.90 -20.17
CA PRO A 29 7.39 -5.80 -20.56
C PRO A 29 8.29 -6.14 -19.36
N ARG A 30 8.63 -7.42 -19.22
CA ARG A 30 9.51 -7.87 -18.15
C ARG A 30 10.89 -7.25 -18.31
N THR A 31 11.44 -6.77 -17.22
CA THR A 31 12.80 -6.22 -17.17
C THR A 31 13.58 -6.89 -16.04
N ARG A 32 14.90 -6.68 -15.99
CA ARG A 32 15.74 -7.15 -14.88
C ARG A 32 15.23 -6.67 -13.52
N ASN A 33 14.68 -5.46 -13.45
CA ASN A 33 14.21 -4.85 -12.20
C ASN A 33 12.72 -5.13 -11.92
N ASN A 34 11.98 -5.65 -12.90
CA ASN A 34 10.60 -6.09 -12.75
C ASN A 34 10.37 -7.38 -13.56
N PRO A 35 10.80 -8.55 -13.02
CA PRO A 35 10.67 -9.83 -13.71
C PRO A 35 9.20 -10.30 -13.80
N HIS A 36 8.33 -9.76 -12.96
CA HIS A 36 6.91 -10.09 -12.98
C HIS A 36 6.13 -9.28 -14.03
N GLY A 37 6.66 -8.12 -14.46
CA GLY A 37 6.05 -7.32 -15.53
C GLY A 37 4.71 -6.71 -15.12
N LEU A 38 4.53 -6.38 -13.84
CA LEU A 38 3.32 -5.75 -13.33
C LEU A 38 3.64 -4.33 -12.87
N MET A 39 2.81 -3.38 -13.29
CA MET A 39 2.89 -1.98 -12.88
C MET A 39 1.57 -1.57 -12.25
N VAL A 40 1.63 -0.88 -11.11
CA VAL A 40 0.44 -0.29 -10.49
C VAL A 40 0.28 1.13 -11.02
N THR A 41 -0.84 1.42 -11.69
CA THR A 41 -1.15 2.73 -12.25
C THR A 41 -2.31 3.39 -11.51
N ASN A 42 -2.39 4.73 -11.59
CA ASN A 42 -3.40 5.55 -10.92
C ASN A 42 -3.57 5.23 -9.42
N TRP A 43 -2.44 5.02 -8.74
CA TRP A 43 -2.43 4.75 -7.32
C TRP A 43 -2.97 5.95 -6.53
N ARG A 44 -3.95 5.68 -5.66
CA ARG A 44 -4.49 6.66 -4.72
C ARG A 44 -4.80 6.00 -3.38
N THR A 45 -4.56 6.73 -2.30
CA THR A 45 -4.96 6.35 -0.96
C THR A 45 -6.39 6.82 -0.71
N LEU A 46 -7.28 5.88 -0.41
CA LEU A 46 -8.67 6.17 -0.05
C LEU A 46 -8.82 6.38 1.46
N GLU A 47 -8.09 5.60 2.25
CA GLU A 47 -8.13 5.68 3.72
C GLU A 47 -6.73 5.51 4.30
N ASN A 48 -6.42 6.35 5.27
CA ASN A 48 -5.23 6.24 6.11
C ASN A 48 -5.59 6.73 7.51
N LYS A 49 -6.34 5.90 8.25
CA LYS A 49 -6.93 6.29 9.53
C LYS A 49 -6.24 5.56 10.68
N ASP A 50 -6.02 6.26 11.78
CA ASP A 50 -5.57 5.62 13.02
C ASP A 50 -6.68 4.71 13.56
N LEU A 51 -6.30 3.47 13.80
CA LEU A 51 -7.08 2.50 14.58
C LEU A 51 -6.57 2.65 16.01
N ASP A 52 -7.01 3.71 16.69
CA ASP A 52 -6.68 3.91 18.11
C ASP A 52 -7.15 2.68 18.93
N TYR A 53 -6.35 2.34 19.94
CA TYR A 53 -6.62 1.32 20.96
C TYR A 53 -6.93 2.00 22.28
#